data_AF-A0A945DIV1-F1
#
_entry.id   AF-A0A945DIV1-F1
#
_cell.length_a   1.000
_cell.length_b   1.000
_cell.length_c   1.000
_cell.angle_alpha   90.00
_cell.angle_beta   90.00
_cell.angle_gamma   90.00
#
_symmetry.space_group_name_H-M   'P 1'
#
loop_
_entity.id
_entity.type
_entity.pdbx_description
1 polymer ?
#
loop_
_entity_poly.entity_id
_entity_poly.type
_entity_poly.pdbx_seq_one_letter_code
_entity_poly.pdbx_strand_id
1 'polypeptide(L)'
;MKKRQIFFAVAVVLFNVAQAGQGHSLLGKYPKYYRSESCPMAPAICVRNGIGQTLQICLEDEYKTFFDAIYLGTRDDATKNEKVYLKAAKKITKLWIHSLGIDTIPAVIGELTGLSELWLQPHTSRFSLPLEIKKLHKLRTLWVNCSLDLTSLPKEIFQLRELTELDLRGNNLTSLPPEIGLLTNLKSLNLSNNRLTSLPQEISNLTNLEELWLLNNLFTTIPPEIFALMNLKSLSTGFYGLLSIDGNCIDVVPSDILALTKLEKLYLSGNNFTSIPPAILELPRLELLGLARNKLETLPPGILQMTKLKNISLSGNPIWNNRAEVPEEIMEFLEGKIFN
;
A
#
# COMPACT_ATOMS: atom_id res chain seq x y z
N MET A 1 9.95 -22.45 26.26
CA MET A 1 8.49 -22.49 26.56
C MET A 1 7.74 -21.22 26.16
N LYS A 2 8.08 -20.02 26.68
CA LYS A 2 7.31 -18.77 26.48
C LYS A 2 7.03 -18.30 25.05
N LYS A 3 7.89 -18.64 24.09
CA LYS A 3 7.71 -18.24 22.69
C LYS A 3 7.02 -19.36 21.86
N ARG A 4 6.86 -20.62 22.38
CA ARG A 4 6.17 -21.77 21.67
C ARG A 4 4.68 -21.48 21.60
N GLN A 5 4.31 -20.78 22.66
CA GLN A 5 3.04 -20.25 23.00
C GLN A 5 2.56 -19.17 22.01
N ILE A 6 3.45 -18.32 21.50
CA ILE A 6 3.13 -17.21 20.59
C ILE A 6 2.65 -17.71 19.23
N PHE A 7 3.43 -18.63 18.66
CA PHE A 7 3.14 -19.23 17.37
C PHE A 7 1.86 -20.06 17.38
N PHE A 8 1.68 -20.90 18.40
CA PHE A 8 0.45 -21.69 18.50
C PHE A 8 -0.75 -20.77 18.67
N ALA A 9 -0.62 -19.63 19.38
CA ALA A 9 -1.65 -18.58 19.37
C ALA A 9 -1.88 -18.04 17.98
N VAL A 10 -0.91 -17.47 17.26
CA VAL A 10 -1.17 -16.88 15.92
C VAL A 10 -1.69 -17.92 14.92
N ALA A 11 -1.16 -19.14 14.94
CA ALA A 11 -1.63 -20.24 14.10
C ALA A 11 -3.03 -20.71 14.49
N VAL A 12 -3.35 -20.88 15.79
CA VAL A 12 -4.71 -21.20 16.25
C VAL A 12 -5.68 -20.03 15.99
N VAL A 13 -5.24 -18.79 16.20
CA VAL A 13 -5.99 -17.56 15.97
C VAL A 13 -6.37 -17.42 14.50
N LEU A 14 -5.44 -17.77 13.59
CA LEU A 14 -5.67 -17.71 12.15
C LEU A 14 -6.31 -18.99 11.57
N PHE A 15 -6.13 -20.18 12.18
CA PHE A 15 -6.68 -21.46 11.69
C PHE A 15 -7.93 -21.99 12.40
N ASN A 16 -8.16 -21.75 13.69
CA ASN A 16 -9.35 -22.30 14.38
C ASN A 16 -10.68 -21.69 13.90
N VAL A 17 -10.67 -20.54 13.21
CA VAL A 17 -11.90 -19.99 12.60
C VAL A 17 -12.22 -20.64 11.25
N ALA A 18 -11.25 -21.30 10.60
CA ALA A 18 -11.52 -22.01 9.35
C ALA A 18 -12.29 -23.33 9.53
N GLN A 19 -12.33 -23.92 10.75
CA GLN A 19 -12.90 -25.25 10.97
C GLN A 19 -13.64 -25.46 12.31
N ALA A 20 -14.28 -24.44 12.89
CA ALA A 20 -15.09 -24.62 14.11
C ALA A 20 -16.36 -25.51 13.95
N GLY A 21 -16.51 -26.25 12.84
CA GLY A 21 -17.65 -27.12 12.58
C GLY A 21 -17.35 -28.57 12.16
N GLN A 22 -16.11 -28.97 11.90
CA GLN A 22 -15.82 -30.35 11.46
C GLN A 22 -14.55 -30.89 12.11
N GLY A 23 -14.71 -31.90 12.96
CA GLY A 23 -13.66 -32.51 13.79
C GLY A 23 -12.58 -33.25 12.99
N HIS A 24 -11.70 -32.51 12.31
CA HIS A 24 -10.53 -33.05 11.62
C HIS A 24 -9.22 -32.51 12.21
N SER A 25 -8.21 -33.39 12.26
CA SER A 25 -6.88 -33.09 12.81
C SER A 25 -6.20 -31.93 12.08
N LEU A 26 -5.96 -30.84 12.81
CA LEU A 26 -5.57 -29.50 12.35
C LEU A 26 -4.17 -29.34 11.69
N LEU A 27 -3.41 -30.41 11.47
CA LEU A 27 -2.08 -30.33 10.89
C LEU A 27 -1.90 -31.45 9.86
N GLY A 28 -2.06 -31.12 8.57
CA GLY A 28 -1.51 -31.94 7.50
C GLY A 28 0.00 -32.06 7.65
N LYS A 29 0.56 -33.23 7.34
CA LYS A 29 2.00 -33.52 7.46
C LYS A 29 2.86 -32.41 6.82
N TYR A 30 3.68 -31.77 7.65
CA TYR A 30 4.76 -30.82 7.34
C TYR A 30 4.35 -29.40 6.88
N PRO A 31 4.54 -28.33 7.70
CA PRO A 31 4.72 -26.99 7.15
C PRO A 31 5.99 -27.01 6.30
N LYS A 32 5.89 -26.62 5.03
CA LYS A 32 7.05 -26.47 4.16
C LYS A 32 7.59 -25.06 4.32
N TYR A 33 8.81 -24.96 4.84
CA TYR A 33 9.53 -23.70 4.92
C TYR A 33 9.98 -23.31 3.51
N TYR A 34 9.51 -22.16 3.04
CA TYR A 34 9.97 -21.57 1.80
C TYR A 34 10.43 -20.15 2.10
N ARG A 35 11.61 -19.75 1.60
CA ARG A 35 11.88 -18.34 1.38
C ARG A 35 10.89 -17.87 0.33
N SER A 36 9.93 -17.03 0.71
CA SER A 36 9.15 -16.26 -0.25
C SER A 36 9.90 -14.97 -0.54
N GLU A 37 10.17 -14.71 -1.81
CA GLU A 37 10.72 -13.43 -2.28
C GLU A 37 9.75 -12.27 -2.03
N SER A 38 8.45 -12.57 -1.83
CA SER A 38 7.40 -11.61 -1.52
C SER A 38 7.32 -11.23 -0.04
N CYS A 39 8.03 -11.93 0.85
CA CYS A 39 8.04 -11.66 2.27
C CYS A 39 9.14 -10.62 2.60
N PRO A 40 8.79 -9.41 3.07
CA PRO A 40 9.78 -8.37 3.38
C PRO A 40 10.63 -8.70 4.61
N MET A 41 10.18 -9.64 5.44
CA MET A 41 10.83 -10.07 6.68
C MET A 41 11.15 -11.56 6.60
N ALA A 42 12.25 -11.94 5.94
CA ALA A 42 12.70 -13.32 5.92
C ALA A 42 13.10 -13.77 7.35
N PRO A 43 12.70 -14.96 7.85
CA PRO A 43 12.07 -16.07 7.11
C PRO A 43 10.52 -16.11 7.19
N ALA A 44 9.92 -16.57 6.10
CA ALA A 44 8.48 -16.80 5.98
C ALA A 44 8.09 -18.24 6.38
N ILE A 45 6.95 -18.39 7.07
CA ILE A 45 6.45 -19.68 7.53
C ILE A 45 5.11 -19.95 6.88
N CYS A 46 5.03 -21.03 6.10
CA CYS A 46 3.80 -21.46 5.46
C CYS A 46 3.09 -22.51 6.33
N VAL A 47 1.83 -22.24 6.64
CA VAL A 47 0.92 -23.19 7.29
C VAL A 47 -0.22 -23.49 6.31
N ARG A 48 -0.61 -24.76 6.19
CA ARG A 48 -1.70 -25.20 5.31
C ARG A 48 -2.72 -25.98 6.13
N ASN A 49 -4.02 -25.71 5.96
CA ASN A 49 -5.06 -26.50 6.63
C ASN A 49 -5.46 -27.75 5.83
N GLY A 50 -6.28 -28.59 6.45
CA GLY A 50 -6.80 -29.84 5.88
C GLY A 50 -7.70 -29.68 4.65
N ILE A 51 -8.14 -28.45 4.31
CA ILE A 51 -8.92 -28.15 3.10
C ILE A 51 -8.08 -27.44 2.03
N GLY A 52 -6.75 -27.38 2.19
CA GLY A 52 -5.82 -26.90 1.16
C GLY A 52 -5.57 -25.39 1.13
N GLN A 53 -6.23 -24.60 1.99
CA GLN A 53 -5.93 -23.18 2.15
C GLN A 53 -4.52 -23.03 2.74
N THR A 54 -3.75 -22.09 2.19
CA THR A 54 -2.37 -21.85 2.61
C THR A 54 -2.25 -20.44 3.15
N LEU A 55 -1.71 -20.34 4.37
CA LEU A 55 -1.41 -19.11 5.04
C LEU A 55 0.10 -19.00 5.22
N GLN A 56 0.69 -18.00 4.59
CA GLN A 56 2.08 -17.67 4.81
C GLN A 56 2.15 -16.50 5.78
N ILE A 57 2.84 -16.73 6.91
CA ILE A 57 3.01 -15.76 7.98
C ILE A 57 4.49 -15.43 8.07
N CYS A 58 4.83 -14.14 8.08
CA CYS A 58 6.16 -13.69 8.43
C CYS A 58 6.13 -12.94 9.76
N LEU A 59 7.15 -13.20 10.58
CA LEU A 59 7.32 -12.65 11.92
C LEU A 59 8.76 -12.17 12.08
N GLU A 60 8.98 -11.34 13.10
CA GLU A 60 10.30 -10.77 13.38
C GLU A 60 11.36 -11.84 13.71
N ASP A 61 12.61 -11.57 13.36
CA ASP A 61 13.75 -12.50 13.50
C ASP A 61 13.96 -13.03 14.92
N GLU A 62 13.59 -12.27 15.96
CA GLU A 62 13.69 -12.70 17.36
C GLU A 62 12.75 -13.87 17.72
N TYR A 63 11.79 -14.17 16.83
CA TYR A 63 10.91 -15.32 16.90
C TYR A 63 11.43 -16.50 16.05
N LYS A 64 12.39 -16.33 15.14
CA LYS A 64 12.92 -17.35 14.20
C LYS A 64 13.54 -18.59 14.86
N THR A 65 14.59 -18.44 15.67
CA THR A 65 15.27 -19.54 16.40
C THR A 65 14.33 -20.32 17.30
N PHE A 66 13.19 -19.72 17.57
CA PHE A 66 12.19 -20.25 18.44
C PHE A 66 11.20 -21.18 17.70
N PHE A 67 10.91 -20.91 16.43
CA PHE A 67 10.10 -21.78 15.57
C PHE A 67 10.74 -23.14 15.34
N ASP A 68 12.05 -23.17 15.12
CA ASP A 68 12.83 -24.41 14.97
C ASP A 68 12.66 -25.32 16.20
N ALA A 69 12.49 -24.72 17.39
CA ALA A 69 12.26 -25.43 18.63
C ALA A 69 10.81 -25.93 18.80
N ILE A 70 9.78 -25.32 18.20
CA ILE A 70 8.37 -25.76 18.35
C ILE A 70 8.12 -27.04 17.58
N TYR A 71 8.64 -27.13 16.37
CA TYR A 71 8.36 -28.22 15.46
C TYR A 71 8.94 -29.57 15.94
N LEU A 72 10.06 -29.52 16.67
CA LEU A 72 10.74 -30.70 17.21
C LEU A 72 10.12 -31.25 18.52
N GLY A 73 9.07 -30.63 19.08
CA GLY A 73 8.58 -30.96 20.42
C GLY A 73 7.08 -30.91 20.63
N THR A 74 6.47 -32.09 20.58
CA THR A 74 5.26 -32.56 21.30
C THR A 74 3.88 -31.99 20.93
N ARG A 75 2.96 -32.95 20.76
CA ARG A 75 1.57 -32.88 20.32
C ARG A 75 0.63 -32.80 21.54
N ASP A 76 0.88 -31.89 22.48
CA ASP A 76 0.06 -31.74 23.69
C ASP A 76 -1.00 -30.63 23.52
N ASP A 77 -2.22 -30.95 24.00
CA ASP A 77 -3.49 -30.20 23.92
C ASP A 77 -3.34 -28.66 23.87
N ALA A 78 -3.48 -28.10 22.67
CA ALA A 78 -3.37 -26.66 22.42
C ALA A 78 -4.40 -25.82 23.19
N THR A 79 -5.53 -26.41 23.54
CA THR A 79 -6.66 -25.77 24.25
C THR A 79 -6.36 -25.49 25.73
N LYS A 80 -5.49 -26.25 26.39
CA LYS A 80 -5.17 -26.05 27.81
C LYS A 80 -4.27 -24.85 28.10
N ASN A 81 -3.63 -24.26 27.08
CA ASN A 81 -2.60 -23.22 27.23
C ASN A 81 -2.92 -21.89 26.51
N GLU A 82 -4.14 -21.72 26.00
CA GLU A 82 -4.59 -20.57 25.21
C GLU A 82 -4.27 -19.20 25.86
N LYS A 83 -4.53 -19.05 27.17
CA LYS A 83 -4.24 -17.79 27.89
C LYS A 83 -2.75 -17.44 27.88
N VAL A 84 -1.88 -18.45 27.97
CA VAL A 84 -0.44 -18.26 27.94
C VAL A 84 0.02 -17.92 26.53
N TYR A 85 -0.59 -18.55 25.53
CA TYR A 85 -0.37 -18.32 24.10
C TYR A 85 -0.71 -16.88 23.71
N LEU A 86 -1.90 -16.42 24.10
CA LEU A 86 -2.38 -15.08 23.82
C LEU A 86 -1.54 -13.99 24.50
N LYS A 87 -1.15 -14.19 25.77
CA LYS A 87 -0.28 -13.25 26.50
C LYS A 87 1.05 -13.03 25.78
N ALA A 88 1.54 -14.07 25.14
CA ALA A 88 2.80 -14.01 24.44
C ALA A 88 2.60 -13.38 23.04
N ALA A 89 1.50 -13.69 22.32
CA ALA A 89 1.17 -13.10 21.02
C ALA A 89 0.92 -11.59 21.08
N LYS A 90 0.45 -11.06 22.22
CA LYS A 90 0.35 -9.60 22.48
C LYS A 90 1.69 -8.85 22.43
N LYS A 91 2.83 -9.55 22.37
CA LYS A 91 4.15 -8.95 22.20
C LYS A 91 4.54 -8.73 20.73
N ILE A 92 3.84 -9.35 19.79
CA ILE A 92 4.10 -9.18 18.37
C ILE A 92 3.76 -7.75 17.99
N THR A 93 4.72 -7.06 17.39
CA THR A 93 4.55 -5.69 16.87
C THR A 93 4.37 -5.68 15.36
N LYS A 94 4.98 -6.62 14.65
CA LYS A 94 4.93 -6.69 13.18
C LYS A 94 4.37 -8.04 12.73
N LEU A 95 3.35 -8.02 11.86
CA LEU A 95 2.72 -9.23 11.35
C LEU A 95 2.40 -9.11 9.88
N TRP A 96 2.99 -9.99 9.07
CA TRP A 96 2.67 -10.11 7.65
C TRP A 96 1.91 -11.40 7.39
N ILE A 97 0.79 -11.29 6.69
CA ILE A 97 -0.11 -12.39 6.35
C ILE A 97 -0.32 -12.37 4.84
N HIS A 98 0.23 -13.37 4.17
CA HIS A 98 -0.10 -13.67 2.78
C HIS A 98 -0.99 -14.89 2.75
N SER A 99 -2.17 -14.74 2.17
CA SER A 99 -3.21 -15.77 2.21
C SER A 99 -3.56 -16.22 0.81
N LEU A 100 -3.51 -17.53 0.63
CA LEU A 100 -4.07 -18.24 -0.52
C LEU A 100 -5.32 -18.97 -0.03
N GLY A 101 -6.49 -18.40 -0.30
CA GLY A 101 -7.78 -19.04 -0.03
C GLY A 101 -8.46 -18.71 1.30
N ILE A 102 -7.94 -17.81 2.16
CA ILE A 102 -8.68 -17.32 3.33
C ILE A 102 -9.52 -16.10 2.97
N ASP A 103 -10.84 -16.23 3.11
CA ASP A 103 -11.83 -15.18 2.79
C ASP A 103 -11.99 -14.13 3.90
N THR A 104 -11.55 -14.40 5.13
CA THR A 104 -11.66 -13.42 6.22
C THR A 104 -10.53 -13.56 7.22
N ILE A 105 -9.96 -12.44 7.68
CA ILE A 105 -9.06 -12.48 8.83
C ILE A 105 -9.90 -12.72 10.09
N PRO A 106 -9.58 -13.72 10.92
CA PRO A 106 -10.33 -13.98 12.14
C PRO A 106 -10.37 -12.79 13.11
N ALA A 107 -11.53 -12.59 13.75
CA ALA A 107 -11.81 -11.57 14.76
C ALA A 107 -10.74 -11.47 15.86
N VAL A 108 -10.13 -12.59 16.20
CA VAL A 108 -9.10 -12.68 17.24
C VAL A 108 -7.81 -11.93 16.89
N ILE A 109 -7.63 -11.46 15.65
CA ILE A 109 -6.58 -10.48 15.31
C ILE A 109 -6.63 -9.26 16.24
N GLY A 110 -7.81 -8.81 16.66
CA GLY A 110 -7.97 -7.67 17.56
C GLY A 110 -7.45 -7.90 18.97
N GLU A 111 -7.11 -9.15 19.35
CA GLU A 111 -6.43 -9.42 20.61
C GLU A 111 -4.91 -9.17 20.53
N LEU A 112 -4.34 -9.01 19.33
CA LEU A 112 -2.93 -8.67 19.13
C LEU A 112 -2.69 -7.17 19.31
N THR A 113 -3.10 -6.62 20.45
CA THR A 113 -3.08 -5.17 20.74
C THR A 113 -1.69 -4.54 20.80
N GLY A 114 -0.63 -5.35 20.70
CA GLY A 114 0.75 -4.90 20.54
C GLY A 114 1.12 -4.51 19.12
N LEU A 115 0.33 -4.89 18.11
CA LEU A 115 0.66 -4.66 16.71
C LEU A 115 0.80 -3.18 16.38
N SER A 116 1.95 -2.86 15.77
CA SER A 116 2.26 -1.57 15.17
C SER A 116 2.27 -1.63 13.64
N GLU A 117 2.55 -2.78 13.05
CA GLU A 117 2.61 -2.96 11.59
C GLU A 117 1.87 -4.25 11.19
N LEU A 118 0.89 -4.14 10.29
CA LEU A 118 0.09 -5.25 9.80
C LEU A 118 0.04 -5.20 8.28
N TRP A 119 0.47 -6.28 7.63
CA TRP A 119 0.42 -6.43 6.18
C TRP A 119 -0.42 -7.62 5.80
N LEU A 120 -1.37 -7.40 4.89
CA LEU A 120 -2.33 -8.38 4.46
C LEU A 120 -2.31 -8.45 2.93
N GLN A 121 -1.99 -9.63 2.40
CA GLN A 121 -2.04 -9.91 0.96
C GLN A 121 -2.94 -11.12 0.69
N PRO A 122 -4.27 -10.93 0.67
CA PRO A 122 -5.21 -12.01 0.43
C PRO A 122 -5.46 -12.20 -1.08
N HIS A 123 -5.35 -13.44 -1.55
CA HIS A 123 -5.73 -13.81 -2.92
C HIS A 123 -7.10 -14.49 -2.93
N THR A 124 -8.12 -13.80 -2.42
CA THR A 124 -9.51 -14.28 -2.39
C THR A 124 -10.49 -13.21 -2.84
N SER A 125 -11.60 -13.65 -3.45
CA SER A 125 -12.69 -12.80 -3.96
C SER A 125 -13.68 -12.34 -2.89
N ARG A 126 -13.55 -12.83 -1.66
CA ARG A 126 -14.46 -12.53 -0.55
C ARG A 126 -13.77 -11.91 0.65
N PHE A 127 -12.55 -11.39 0.44
CA PHE A 127 -11.74 -10.89 1.53
C PHE A 127 -12.44 -9.78 2.31
N SER A 128 -12.55 -9.96 3.63
CA SER A 128 -13.03 -8.94 4.55
C SER A 128 -12.15 -8.85 5.80
N LEU A 129 -11.98 -7.63 6.29
CA LEU A 129 -11.36 -7.35 7.57
C LEU A 129 -12.41 -7.43 8.69
N PRO A 130 -12.10 -8.05 9.84
CA PRO A 130 -13.03 -8.17 10.95
C PRO A 130 -13.17 -6.85 11.71
N LEU A 131 -14.34 -6.62 12.32
CA LEU A 131 -14.62 -5.39 13.08
C LEU A 131 -13.67 -5.19 14.27
N GLU A 132 -13.07 -6.27 14.78
CA GLU A 132 -12.11 -6.25 15.88
C GLU A 132 -10.78 -5.59 15.49
N ILE A 133 -10.51 -5.32 14.21
CA ILE A 133 -9.33 -4.57 13.80
C ILE A 133 -9.24 -3.22 14.52
N LYS A 134 -10.38 -2.60 14.86
CA LYS A 134 -10.44 -1.36 15.65
C LYS A 134 -9.75 -1.43 17.02
N LYS A 135 -9.55 -2.63 17.58
CA LYS A 135 -8.86 -2.85 18.86
C LYS A 135 -7.34 -2.65 18.76
N LEU A 136 -6.79 -2.60 17.55
CA LEU A 136 -5.35 -2.46 17.30
C LEU A 136 -4.91 -0.99 17.44
N HIS A 137 -5.16 -0.38 18.59
CA HIS A 137 -4.93 1.05 18.82
C HIS A 137 -3.46 1.52 18.70
N LYS A 138 -2.50 0.59 18.61
CA LYS A 138 -1.07 0.89 18.39
C LYS A 138 -0.65 0.80 16.93
N LEU A 139 -1.56 0.40 16.04
CA LEU A 139 -1.25 0.18 14.63
C LEU A 139 -0.91 1.51 13.96
N ARG A 140 0.30 1.57 13.38
CA ARG A 140 0.84 2.71 12.65
C ARG A 140 0.87 2.46 11.14
N THR A 141 1.11 1.22 10.74
CA THR A 141 1.16 0.82 9.33
C THR A 141 0.15 -0.30 9.09
N LEU A 142 -0.76 -0.07 8.14
CA LEU A 142 -1.70 -1.09 7.66
C LEU A 142 -1.62 -1.19 6.14
N TRP A 143 -1.20 -2.34 5.64
CA TRP A 143 -1.24 -2.64 4.20
C TRP A 143 -2.26 -3.74 3.92
N VAL A 144 -3.13 -3.51 2.95
CA VAL A 144 -4.12 -4.45 2.45
C VAL A 144 -4.06 -4.41 0.93
N ASN A 145 -3.30 -5.30 0.31
CA ASN A 145 -3.04 -5.24 -1.13
C ASN A 145 -3.44 -6.53 -1.86
N CYS A 146 -3.67 -6.41 -3.16
CA CYS A 146 -3.94 -7.53 -4.07
C CYS A 146 -5.17 -8.37 -3.70
N SER A 147 -6.16 -7.80 -3.01
CA SER A 147 -7.44 -8.47 -2.77
C SER A 147 -8.23 -8.41 -4.07
N LEU A 148 -8.43 -9.56 -4.70
CA LEU A 148 -9.05 -9.65 -6.04
C LEU A 148 -10.39 -8.91 -6.15
N ASP A 149 -11.11 -8.69 -5.05
CA ASP A 149 -12.44 -8.07 -5.02
C ASP A 149 -12.72 -7.14 -3.81
N LEU A 150 -11.71 -6.56 -3.14
CA LEU A 150 -12.01 -5.58 -2.08
C LEU A 150 -12.56 -4.29 -2.71
N THR A 151 -13.89 -4.13 -2.65
CA THR A 151 -14.64 -3.01 -3.25
C THR A 151 -14.99 -1.91 -2.24
N SER A 152 -14.95 -2.20 -0.94
CA SER A 152 -15.16 -1.22 0.13
C SER A 152 -14.30 -1.54 1.35
N LEU A 153 -14.07 -0.52 2.19
CA LEU A 153 -13.33 -0.65 3.44
C LEU A 153 -14.31 -0.72 4.62
N PRO A 154 -14.10 -1.62 5.61
CA PRO A 154 -14.87 -1.58 6.84
C PRO A 154 -14.58 -0.30 7.63
N LYS A 155 -15.64 0.31 8.17
CA LYS A 155 -15.56 1.58 8.91
C LYS A 155 -14.63 1.53 10.12
N GLU A 156 -14.36 0.33 10.63
CA GLU A 156 -13.51 0.06 11.78
C GLU A 156 -12.04 0.42 11.54
N ILE A 157 -11.56 0.43 10.28
CA ILE A 157 -10.20 0.88 9.95
C ILE A 157 -10.03 2.36 10.33
N PHE A 158 -11.06 3.18 10.14
CA PHE A 158 -11.00 4.63 10.42
C PHE A 158 -11.03 4.98 11.92
N GLN A 159 -11.11 3.98 12.79
CA GLN A 159 -10.97 4.14 14.25
C GLN A 159 -9.51 4.02 14.70
N LEU A 160 -8.59 3.63 13.81
CA LEU A 160 -7.17 3.46 14.10
C LEU A 160 -6.43 4.79 14.03
N ARG A 161 -6.65 5.64 15.05
CA ARG A 161 -6.16 7.03 15.08
C ARG A 161 -4.64 7.18 15.07
N GLU A 162 -3.89 6.13 15.40
CA GLU A 162 -2.42 6.13 15.38
C GLU A 162 -1.82 5.77 14.01
N LEU A 163 -2.65 5.46 13.00
CA LEU A 163 -2.18 5.14 11.66
C LEU A 163 -1.44 6.33 11.04
N THR A 164 -0.22 6.05 10.60
CA THR A 164 0.64 6.97 9.84
C THR A 164 0.81 6.51 8.40
N GLU A 165 0.61 5.23 8.10
CA GLU A 165 0.68 4.67 6.75
C GLU A 165 -0.49 3.74 6.48
N LEU A 166 -1.18 3.98 5.37
CA LEU A 166 -2.28 3.15 4.88
C LEU A 166 -2.04 2.83 3.41
N ASP A 167 -1.92 1.55 3.11
CA ASP A 167 -1.70 1.06 1.75
C ASP A 167 -2.85 0.13 1.36
N LEU A 168 -3.58 0.55 0.34
CA LEU A 168 -4.73 -0.14 -0.21
C LEU A 168 -4.53 -0.42 -1.70
N ARG A 169 -3.27 -0.56 -2.13
CA ARG A 169 -2.94 -0.73 -3.54
C ARG A 169 -3.44 -2.06 -4.10
N GLY A 170 -3.87 -2.09 -5.36
CA GLY A 170 -4.21 -3.34 -6.06
C GLY A 170 -5.49 -3.98 -5.53
N ASN A 171 -6.50 -3.17 -5.24
CA ASN A 171 -7.85 -3.63 -4.87
C ASN A 171 -8.86 -3.17 -5.95
N ASN A 172 -10.15 -3.36 -5.73
CA ASN A 172 -11.23 -2.93 -6.65
C ASN A 172 -12.05 -1.77 -6.05
N LEU A 173 -11.44 -0.90 -5.25
CA LEU A 173 -12.15 0.22 -4.61
C LEU A 173 -12.68 1.18 -5.68
N THR A 174 -13.98 1.42 -5.67
CA THR A 174 -14.66 2.38 -6.57
C THR A 174 -14.89 3.74 -5.91
N SER A 175 -14.87 3.78 -4.58
CA SER A 175 -14.91 5.01 -3.79
C SER A 175 -14.17 4.83 -2.46
N LEU A 176 -13.88 5.97 -1.80
CA LEU A 176 -13.46 6.00 -0.41
C LEU A 176 -14.58 6.61 0.44
N PRO A 177 -14.83 6.05 1.64
CA PRO A 177 -15.83 6.62 2.54
C PRO A 177 -15.31 7.92 3.18
N PRO A 178 -16.19 8.89 3.51
CA PRO A 178 -15.85 10.14 4.21
C PRO A 178 -14.99 9.96 5.47
N GLU A 179 -15.15 8.83 6.15
CA GLU A 179 -14.42 8.46 7.35
C GLU A 179 -12.90 8.37 7.13
N ILE A 180 -12.40 8.34 5.89
CA ILE A 180 -10.96 8.48 5.62
C ILE A 180 -10.37 9.73 6.31
N GLY A 181 -11.13 10.83 6.36
CA GLY A 181 -10.70 12.07 7.01
C GLY A 181 -10.53 11.97 8.54
N LEU A 182 -10.92 10.85 9.15
CA LEU A 182 -10.69 10.58 10.57
C LEU A 182 -9.24 10.15 10.87
N LEU A 183 -8.48 9.73 9.87
CA LEU A 183 -7.09 9.29 10.01
C LEU A 183 -6.12 10.48 9.97
N THR A 184 -6.31 11.48 10.82
CA THR A 184 -5.57 12.76 10.76
C THR A 184 -4.06 12.66 10.99
N ASN A 185 -3.56 11.54 11.53
CA ASN A 185 -2.12 11.27 11.70
C ASN A 185 -1.47 10.63 10.47
N LEU A 186 -2.25 10.36 9.41
CA LEU A 186 -1.75 9.70 8.21
C LEU A 186 -0.73 10.58 7.49
N LYS A 187 0.41 9.98 7.16
CA LYS A 187 1.52 10.59 6.43
C LYS A 187 1.67 10.02 5.03
N SER A 188 1.37 8.74 4.83
CA SER A 188 1.40 8.10 3.51
C SER A 188 0.09 7.35 3.25
N LEU A 189 -0.51 7.62 2.08
CA LEU A 189 -1.71 6.96 1.60
C LEU A 189 -1.47 6.43 0.19
N ASN A 190 -1.53 5.11 0.03
CA ASN A 190 -1.43 4.47 -1.27
C ASN A 190 -2.77 3.86 -1.70
N LEU A 191 -3.33 4.38 -2.79
CA LEU A 191 -4.60 3.96 -3.40
C LEU A 191 -4.38 3.50 -4.84
N SER A 192 -3.14 3.24 -5.23
CA SER A 192 -2.79 2.89 -6.61
C SER A 192 -3.42 1.57 -7.04
N ASN A 193 -3.73 1.38 -8.32
CA ASN A 193 -4.35 0.16 -8.86
C ASN A 193 -5.70 -0.12 -8.18
N ASN A 194 -6.61 0.84 -8.27
CA ASN A 194 -8.00 0.72 -7.86
C ASN A 194 -8.90 1.21 -9.01
N ARG A 195 -10.18 1.46 -8.75
CA ARG A 195 -11.16 1.94 -9.73
C ARG A 195 -11.77 3.28 -9.30
N LEU A 196 -11.00 4.10 -8.58
CA LEU A 196 -11.47 5.38 -8.07
C LEU A 196 -11.63 6.39 -9.22
N THR A 197 -12.76 7.10 -9.22
CA THR A 197 -13.03 8.23 -10.13
C THR A 197 -13.03 9.58 -9.41
N SER A 198 -13.16 9.58 -8.08
CA SER A 198 -13.14 10.76 -7.23
C SER A 198 -12.56 10.43 -5.84
N LEU A 199 -12.29 11.46 -5.04
CA LEU A 199 -11.94 11.36 -3.64
C LEU A 199 -13.01 12.10 -2.80
N PRO A 200 -13.34 11.64 -1.59
CA PRO A 200 -14.29 12.34 -0.73
C PRO A 200 -13.69 13.68 -0.25
N GLN A 201 -14.55 14.69 -0.01
CA GLN A 201 -14.12 16.01 0.46
C GLN A 201 -13.26 15.93 1.73
N GLU A 202 -13.58 14.98 2.60
CA GLU A 202 -12.92 14.73 3.88
C GLU A 202 -11.47 14.28 3.75
N ILE A 203 -11.00 13.90 2.55
CA ILE A 203 -9.56 13.65 2.36
C ILE A 203 -8.72 14.89 2.68
N SER A 204 -9.28 16.09 2.51
CA SER A 204 -8.66 17.36 2.92
C SER A 204 -8.37 17.47 4.42
N ASN A 205 -9.01 16.65 5.26
CA ASN A 205 -8.73 16.58 6.70
C ASN A 205 -7.41 15.87 7.03
N LEU A 206 -6.81 15.17 6.06
CA LEU A 206 -5.52 14.50 6.21
C LEU A 206 -4.37 15.51 6.15
N THR A 207 -4.39 16.49 7.06
CA THR A 207 -3.48 17.64 7.05
C THR A 207 -2.02 17.24 7.26
N ASN A 208 -1.73 16.06 7.83
CA ASN A 208 -0.37 15.54 7.98
C ASN A 208 0.11 14.69 6.78
N LEU A 209 -0.69 14.54 5.72
CA LEU A 209 -0.34 13.70 4.59
C LEU A 209 0.83 14.30 3.81
N GLU A 210 1.90 13.51 3.67
CA GLU A 210 3.13 13.85 2.96
C GLU A 210 3.22 13.12 1.61
N GLU A 211 2.59 11.95 1.48
CA GLU A 211 2.63 11.14 0.28
C GLU A 211 1.23 10.63 -0.11
N LEU A 212 0.85 10.84 -1.37
CA LEU A 212 -0.40 10.36 -1.94
C LEU A 212 -0.16 9.68 -3.30
N TRP A 213 -0.50 8.40 -3.37
CA TRP A 213 -0.32 7.58 -4.56
C TRP A 213 -1.68 7.14 -5.13
N LEU A 214 -1.99 7.59 -6.34
CA LEU A 214 -3.25 7.40 -7.07
C LEU A 214 -3.03 6.73 -8.44
N LEU A 215 -1.88 6.10 -8.67
CA LEU A 215 -1.53 5.49 -9.96
C LEU A 215 -2.59 4.47 -10.40
N ASN A 216 -2.82 4.28 -11.69
CA ASN A 216 -3.70 3.22 -12.21
C ASN A 216 -5.10 3.25 -11.54
N ASN A 217 -5.78 4.40 -11.60
CA ASN A 217 -7.19 4.54 -11.22
C ASN A 217 -7.99 4.99 -12.47
N LEU A 218 -9.18 5.57 -12.28
CA LEU A 218 -10.07 6.03 -13.34
C LEU A 218 -10.29 7.55 -13.28
N PHE A 219 -9.29 8.30 -12.77
CA PHE A 219 -9.37 9.76 -12.70
C PHE A 219 -9.21 10.37 -14.09
N THR A 220 -10.14 11.25 -14.47
CA THR A 220 -10.04 12.08 -15.69
C THR A 220 -9.45 13.46 -15.40
N THR A 221 -9.46 13.88 -14.14
CA THR A 221 -8.84 15.12 -13.65
C THR A 221 -8.14 14.88 -12.33
N ILE A 222 -7.26 15.79 -11.90
CA ILE A 222 -6.75 15.76 -10.53
C ILE A 222 -7.89 16.21 -9.59
N PRO A 223 -8.30 15.39 -8.60
CA PRO A 223 -9.35 15.77 -7.66
C PRO A 223 -9.00 17.09 -6.92
N PRO A 224 -9.90 18.08 -6.89
CA PRO A 224 -9.61 19.39 -6.30
C PRO A 224 -9.31 19.33 -4.81
N GLU A 225 -9.80 18.31 -4.11
CA GLU A 225 -9.57 18.09 -2.68
C GLU A 225 -8.09 17.91 -2.35
N ILE A 226 -7.27 17.45 -3.30
CA ILE A 226 -5.82 17.24 -3.13
C ILE A 226 -5.12 18.58 -2.87
N PHE A 227 -5.61 19.69 -3.43
CA PHE A 227 -4.97 21.01 -3.28
C PHE A 227 -5.08 21.57 -1.86
N ALA A 228 -5.93 20.99 -1.01
CA ALA A 228 -5.98 21.29 0.42
C ALA A 228 -4.87 20.60 1.24
N LEU A 229 -4.17 19.61 0.67
CA LEU A 229 -3.12 18.83 1.35
C LEU A 229 -1.79 19.57 1.37
N MET A 230 -1.70 20.68 2.11
CA MET A 230 -0.55 21.60 2.11
C MET A 230 0.78 20.99 2.61
N ASN A 231 0.73 19.81 3.24
CA ASN A 231 1.92 19.08 3.67
C ASN A 231 2.43 18.05 2.64
N LEU A 232 1.74 17.91 1.50
CA LEU A 232 2.08 16.92 0.48
C LEU A 232 3.44 17.22 -0.15
N LYS A 233 4.32 16.23 -0.12
CA LYS A 233 5.67 16.23 -0.70
C LYS A 233 5.74 15.36 -1.94
N SER A 234 4.95 14.29 -2.00
CA SER A 234 4.90 13.39 -3.16
C SER A 234 3.47 13.15 -3.60
N LEU A 235 3.20 13.40 -4.89
CA LEU A 235 1.92 13.12 -5.54
C LEU A 235 2.14 12.27 -6.79
N SER A 236 1.36 11.20 -6.92
CA SER A 236 1.44 10.32 -8.08
C SER A 236 0.06 10.03 -8.64
N THR A 237 -0.19 10.36 -9.90
CA THR A 237 -1.48 10.15 -10.60
C THR A 237 -1.32 9.47 -11.96
N GLY A 238 -0.12 8.95 -12.28
CA GLY A 238 0.18 8.29 -13.54
C GLY A 238 -0.22 6.80 -13.71
N PHE A 239 0.34 6.15 -14.73
CA PHE A 239 0.26 4.72 -14.99
C PHE A 239 1.62 4.11 -15.40
N TYR A 240 1.99 2.97 -14.80
CA TYR A 240 3.18 2.19 -15.13
C TYR A 240 2.81 0.75 -15.53
N GLY A 241 2.33 0.52 -16.76
CA GLY A 241 2.08 -0.83 -17.27
C GLY A 241 1.75 -0.88 -18.76
N LEU A 242 1.45 -2.07 -19.30
CA LEU A 242 0.88 -2.28 -20.65
C LEU A 242 -0.51 -2.95 -20.58
N LEU A 243 -1.01 -3.18 -19.36
CA LEU A 243 -2.14 -4.09 -19.08
C LEU A 243 -3.35 -3.42 -18.42
N SER A 244 -3.31 -2.13 -18.12
CA SER A 244 -4.53 -1.40 -17.73
C SER A 244 -5.06 -0.71 -18.96
N ILE A 245 -6.21 -1.19 -19.43
CA ILE A 245 -6.96 -0.61 -20.54
C ILE A 245 -7.66 0.68 -20.06
N ASP A 246 -7.95 0.75 -18.75
CA ASP A 246 -8.55 1.90 -18.07
C ASP A 246 -7.54 2.43 -17.03
N GLY A 247 -6.79 3.47 -17.38
CA GLY A 247 -5.88 4.18 -16.48
C GLY A 247 -6.37 5.59 -16.19
N ASN A 248 -5.63 6.35 -15.39
CA ASN A 248 -5.92 7.77 -15.26
C ASN A 248 -5.71 8.42 -16.64
N CYS A 249 -6.65 9.26 -17.03
CA CYS A 249 -6.69 9.93 -18.33
C CYS A 249 -6.64 11.44 -18.13
N ILE A 250 -5.69 11.91 -17.31
CA ILE A 250 -5.55 13.33 -16.99
C ILE A 250 -4.87 14.03 -18.17
N ASP A 251 -5.48 15.11 -18.64
CA ASP A 251 -4.95 15.95 -19.72
C ASP A 251 -4.61 17.37 -19.25
N VAL A 252 -5.16 17.79 -18.12
CA VAL A 252 -4.95 19.12 -17.53
C VAL A 252 -4.57 19.02 -16.06
N VAL A 253 -3.55 19.79 -15.66
CA VAL A 253 -3.24 20.10 -14.27
C VAL A 253 -3.71 21.53 -14.00
N PRO A 254 -4.68 21.75 -13.09
CA PRO A 254 -5.17 23.09 -12.79
C PRO A 254 -4.12 23.91 -12.03
N SER A 255 -4.23 25.24 -12.09
CA SER A 255 -3.33 26.16 -11.40
C SER A 255 -3.34 26.00 -9.88
N ASP A 256 -4.41 25.43 -9.32
CA ASP A 256 -4.54 25.11 -7.89
C ASP A 256 -3.43 24.18 -7.38
N ILE A 257 -2.71 23.47 -8.26
CA ILE A 257 -1.52 22.70 -7.88
C ILE A 257 -0.45 23.56 -7.18
N LEU A 258 -0.43 24.88 -7.44
CA LEU A 258 0.46 25.84 -6.77
C LEU A 258 0.22 25.93 -5.25
N ALA A 259 -0.95 25.52 -4.76
CA ALA A 259 -1.20 25.38 -3.32
C ALA A 259 -0.26 24.35 -2.66
N LEU A 260 0.24 23.37 -3.41
CA LEU A 260 1.14 22.32 -2.94
C LEU A 260 2.59 22.82 -2.88
N THR A 261 2.83 23.88 -2.12
CA THR A 261 4.14 24.55 -1.99
C THR A 261 5.27 23.67 -1.44
N LYS A 262 4.92 22.53 -0.83
CA LYS A 262 5.87 21.53 -0.32
C LYS A 262 6.13 20.37 -1.28
N LEU A 263 5.49 20.36 -2.46
CA LEU A 263 5.60 19.26 -3.42
C LEU A 263 7.01 19.18 -4.00
N GLU A 264 7.66 18.04 -3.77
CA GLU A 264 9.02 17.72 -4.20
C GLU A 264 9.02 16.70 -5.33
N LYS A 265 8.00 15.82 -5.39
CA LYS A 265 7.90 14.74 -6.39
C LYS A 265 6.50 14.71 -7.00
N LEU A 266 6.44 14.81 -8.32
CA LEU A 266 5.20 14.77 -9.09
C LEU A 266 5.31 13.73 -10.19
N TYR A 267 4.52 12.65 -10.09
CA TYR A 267 4.49 11.57 -11.06
C TYR A 267 3.20 11.59 -11.88
N LEU A 268 3.33 12.00 -13.14
CA LEU A 268 2.26 12.18 -14.13
C LEU A 268 2.41 11.24 -15.34
N SER A 269 3.28 10.23 -15.24
CA SER A 269 3.58 9.33 -16.37
C SER A 269 2.33 8.56 -16.83
N GLY A 270 2.18 8.21 -18.10
CA GLY A 270 1.05 7.39 -18.56
C GLY A 270 -0.31 8.11 -18.58
N ASN A 271 -0.31 9.41 -18.91
CA ASN A 271 -1.50 10.27 -19.02
C ASN A 271 -1.64 10.81 -20.45
N ASN A 272 -2.45 11.85 -20.65
CA ASN A 272 -2.77 12.41 -21.96
C ASN A 272 -2.17 13.83 -22.19
N PHE A 273 -1.13 14.22 -21.44
CA PHE A 273 -0.55 15.56 -21.53
C PHE A 273 0.12 15.82 -22.88
N THR A 274 -0.25 16.91 -23.55
CA THR A 274 0.35 17.37 -24.82
C THR A 274 1.43 18.44 -24.63
N SER A 275 1.41 19.12 -23.49
CA SER A 275 2.43 20.07 -23.04
C SER A 275 2.58 19.98 -21.52
N ILE A 276 3.65 20.55 -20.96
CA ILE A 276 3.78 20.72 -19.51
C ILE A 276 2.97 21.96 -19.08
N PRO A 277 1.95 21.81 -18.20
CA PRO A 277 1.19 22.94 -17.69
C PRO A 277 2.09 24.00 -17.01
N PRO A 278 1.93 25.31 -17.29
CA PRO A 278 2.78 26.37 -16.74
C PRO A 278 2.89 26.34 -15.21
N ALA A 279 1.79 26.02 -14.52
CA ALA A 279 1.75 25.93 -13.06
C ALA A 279 2.75 24.90 -12.48
N ILE A 280 3.10 23.84 -13.22
CA ILE A 280 4.11 22.87 -12.77
C ILE A 280 5.52 23.50 -12.74
N LEU A 281 5.80 24.43 -13.67
CA LEU A 281 7.09 25.10 -13.78
C LEU A 281 7.34 26.06 -12.61
N GLU A 282 6.27 26.53 -11.96
CA GLU A 282 6.29 27.48 -10.84
C GLU A 282 6.36 26.78 -9.47
N LEU A 283 6.35 25.44 -9.41
CA LEU A 283 6.42 24.72 -8.14
C LEU A 283 7.80 24.89 -7.48
N PRO A 284 7.88 25.53 -6.29
CA PRO A 284 9.14 26.06 -5.75
C PRO A 284 10.12 25.00 -5.25
N ARG A 285 9.64 23.76 -5.04
CA ARG A 285 10.42 22.65 -4.46
C ARG A 285 10.49 21.43 -5.34
N LEU A 286 9.95 21.48 -6.57
CA LEU A 286 9.84 20.30 -7.40
C LEU A 286 11.23 19.79 -7.82
N GLU A 287 11.59 18.61 -7.30
CA GLU A 287 12.87 17.96 -7.55
C GLU A 287 12.75 16.83 -8.57
N LEU A 288 11.58 16.17 -8.61
CA LEU A 288 11.32 15.06 -9.51
C LEU A 288 10.00 15.26 -10.26
N LEU A 289 10.07 15.23 -11.60
CA LEU A 289 8.92 15.33 -12.49
C LEU A 289 8.83 14.11 -13.42
N GLY A 290 7.92 13.18 -13.12
CA GLY A 290 7.69 12.01 -13.96
C GLY A 290 6.69 12.30 -15.07
N LEU A 291 7.10 12.35 -16.34
CA LEU A 291 6.24 12.65 -17.49
C LEU A 291 6.29 11.58 -18.59
N ALA A 292 6.95 10.45 -18.34
CA ALA A 292 7.03 9.35 -19.30
C ALA A 292 5.65 8.91 -19.82
N ARG A 293 5.57 8.41 -21.05
CA ARG A 293 4.35 7.86 -21.68
C ARG A 293 3.19 8.86 -21.69
N ASN A 294 3.44 10.07 -22.17
CA ASN A 294 2.43 11.09 -22.45
C ASN A 294 2.45 11.43 -23.96
N LYS A 295 1.83 12.55 -24.35
CA LYS A 295 1.78 13.05 -25.72
C LYS A 295 2.56 14.35 -25.90
N LEU A 296 3.61 14.57 -25.10
CA LEU A 296 4.40 15.80 -25.13
C LEU A 296 5.15 15.94 -26.45
N GLU A 297 4.85 17.01 -27.19
CA GLU A 297 5.53 17.34 -28.46
C GLU A 297 6.70 18.30 -28.24
N THR A 298 6.58 19.22 -27.28
CA THR A 298 7.58 20.24 -26.99
C THR A 298 7.78 20.41 -25.48
N LEU A 299 8.91 21.01 -25.10
CA LEU A 299 9.17 21.47 -23.74
C LEU A 299 9.11 22.99 -23.70
N PRO A 300 8.37 23.59 -22.75
CA PRO A 300 8.32 25.04 -22.63
C PRO A 300 9.67 25.59 -22.15
N PRO A 301 10.13 26.77 -22.64
CA PRO A 301 11.37 27.40 -22.18
C PRO A 301 11.44 27.63 -20.66
N GLY A 302 10.29 27.76 -19.99
CA GLY A 302 10.20 27.89 -18.53
C GLY A 302 10.78 26.70 -17.77
N ILE A 303 11.01 25.54 -18.40
CA ILE A 303 11.70 24.40 -17.79
C ILE A 303 13.09 24.77 -17.26
N LEU A 304 13.79 25.71 -17.93
CA LEU A 304 15.11 26.21 -17.53
C LEU A 304 15.10 26.90 -16.15
N GLN A 305 13.94 27.38 -15.71
CA GLN A 305 13.77 28.08 -14.42
C GLN A 305 13.59 27.10 -13.24
N MET A 306 13.37 25.81 -13.51
CA MET A 306 13.17 24.78 -12.50
C MET A 306 14.50 24.34 -11.86
N THR A 307 15.18 25.26 -11.17
CA THR A 307 16.53 25.06 -10.62
C THR A 307 16.64 23.96 -9.56
N LYS A 308 15.52 23.56 -8.95
CA LYS A 308 15.46 22.43 -8.00
C LYS A 308 15.28 21.07 -8.68
N LEU A 309 14.92 21.04 -9.97
CA LEU A 309 14.66 19.81 -10.70
C LEU A 309 15.96 19.01 -10.86
N LYS A 310 15.96 17.82 -10.25
CA LYS A 310 17.04 16.83 -10.28
C LYS A 310 16.72 15.68 -11.24
N ASN A 311 15.44 15.31 -11.33
CA ASN A 311 15.01 14.13 -12.06
C ASN A 311 13.79 14.42 -12.94
N ILE A 312 13.83 14.03 -14.21
CA ILE A 312 12.70 14.11 -15.12
C ILE A 312 12.59 12.87 -16.00
N SER A 313 11.40 12.31 -16.15
CA SER A 313 11.17 11.21 -17.09
C SER A 313 10.40 11.70 -18.31
N LEU A 314 10.94 11.46 -19.51
CA LEU A 314 10.33 11.88 -20.78
C LEU A 314 10.12 10.71 -21.75
N SER A 315 10.58 9.51 -21.39
CA SER A 315 10.52 8.31 -22.22
C SER A 315 9.08 8.03 -22.70
N GLY A 316 8.91 7.61 -23.96
CA GLY A 316 7.57 7.32 -24.51
C GLY A 316 6.70 8.55 -24.81
N ASN A 317 7.29 9.73 -24.95
CA ASN A 317 6.64 10.91 -25.54
C ASN A 317 7.13 11.16 -26.98
N PRO A 318 6.34 11.82 -27.84
CA PRO A 318 6.81 12.29 -29.16
C PRO A 318 8.12 13.07 -29.11
N ILE A 319 8.26 14.00 -28.15
CA ILE A 319 9.48 14.80 -27.98
C ILE A 319 10.74 13.94 -27.73
N TRP A 320 10.58 12.79 -27.08
CA TRP A 320 11.71 11.90 -26.79
C TRP A 320 12.28 11.27 -28.07
N ASN A 321 11.40 10.97 -29.04
CA ASN A 321 11.79 10.44 -30.34
C ASN A 321 12.35 11.54 -31.26
N ASN A 322 11.88 12.78 -31.10
CA ASN A 322 12.33 13.95 -31.87
C ASN A 322 13.33 14.82 -31.09
N ARG A 323 14.16 14.22 -30.23
CA ARG A 323 15.10 14.96 -29.36
C ARG A 323 16.07 15.90 -30.10
N ALA A 324 16.32 15.66 -31.38
CA ALA A 324 17.16 16.51 -32.22
C ALA A 324 16.53 17.89 -32.52
N GLU A 325 15.21 18.02 -32.35
CA GLU A 325 14.46 19.27 -32.53
C GLU A 325 14.31 20.07 -31.23
N VAL A 326 14.71 19.49 -30.09
CA VAL A 326 14.67 20.17 -28.80
C VAL A 326 15.81 21.20 -28.76
N PRO A 327 15.54 22.47 -28.36
CA PRO A 327 16.57 23.49 -28.23
C PRO A 327 17.78 23.01 -27.40
N GLU A 328 18.99 23.32 -27.86
CA GLU A 328 20.25 22.87 -27.25
C GLU A 328 20.35 23.25 -25.76
N GLU A 329 19.98 24.49 -25.42
CA GLU A 329 19.96 24.98 -24.03
C GLU A 329 19.07 24.14 -23.11
N ILE A 330 17.94 23.63 -23.62
CA ILE A 330 17.05 22.75 -22.86
C ILE A 330 17.69 21.37 -22.71
N MET A 331 18.31 20.83 -23.76
CA MET A 331 18.99 19.54 -23.69
C MET A 331 20.17 19.55 -22.71
N GLU A 332 20.98 20.61 -22.73
CA GLU A 332 22.06 20.83 -21.75
C GLU A 332 21.50 20.90 -20.32
N PHE A 333 20.41 21.66 -20.10
CA PHE A 333 19.77 21.73 -18.79
C PHE A 333 19.25 20.37 -18.28
N LEU A 334 18.83 19.49 -19.19
CA LEU A 334 18.30 18.15 -18.88
C LEU A 334 19.39 17.09 -18.72
N GLU A 335 20.63 17.38 -19.10
CA GLU A 335 21.74 16.45 -19.00
C GLU A 335 21.95 15.99 -17.55
N GLY A 336 22.07 14.68 -17.34
CA GLY A 336 22.18 14.08 -16.00
C GLY A 336 20.88 14.08 -15.16
N LYS A 337 19.79 14.69 -15.64
CA LYS A 337 18.49 14.71 -14.95
C LYS A 337 17.52 13.65 -15.48
N ILE A 338 17.72 13.16 -16.69
CA ILE A 338 16.76 12.24 -17.30
C ILE A 338 16.87 10.84 -16.67
N PHE A 339 15.74 10.28 -16.27
CA PHE A 339 15.63 8.88 -15.82
C PHE A 339 14.53 8.14 -16.58
N ASN A 340 14.65 6.81 -16.62
CA ASN A 340 13.75 5.92 -17.36
C ASN A 340 12.51 5.53 -16.57
#